data_AF-U3U9B5-F1
#
_entry.id   AF-U3U9B5-F1
#
_cell.length_a   1.000
_cell.length_b   1.000
_cell.length_c   1.000
_cell.angle_alpha   90.00
_cell.angle_beta   90.00
_cell.angle_gamma   90.00
#
_symmetry.space_group_name_H-M   'P 1'
#
loop_
_entity.id
_entity.type
_entity.pdbx_description
1 polymer ?
#
loop_
_entity_poly.entity_id
_entity_poly.type
_entity_poly.pdbx_seq_one_letter_code
_entity_poly.pdbx_strand_id
1 'polypeptide(L)' 'MLIYYPYYTFEHVLELLRQASFDPSVLAIKINIYRVAKNSRIMDAMIHAAYNGKKVTVIIGL' A
#
# COMPACT_ATOMS: atom_id res chain seq x y z
N MET A 1 4.24 12.62 -9.63
CA MET A 1 2.81 12.49 -10.00
C MET A 1 2.00 13.32 -9.02
N LEU A 2 1.09 14.17 -9.51
CA LEU A 2 0.16 14.93 -8.66
C LEU A 2 -1.21 14.28 -8.77
N ILE A 3 -1.80 13.86 -7.65
CA ILE A 3 -3.15 13.30 -7.60
C ILE A 3 -4.04 14.24 -6.80
N TYR A 4 -5.14 14.71 -7.41
CA TYR A 4 -6.10 15.59 -6.76
C TYR A 4 -7.51 14.98 -6.77
N TYR A 5 -7.96 14.47 -5.62
CA TYR A 5 -9.29 13.88 -5.50
C TYR A 5 -10.37 14.97 -5.43
N PRO A 6 -11.58 14.74 -6.00
CA PRO A 6 -12.07 13.52 -6.64
C PRO A 6 -11.78 13.42 -8.16
N TYR A 7 -11.01 14.34 -8.74
CA TYR A 7 -10.74 14.41 -10.18
C TYR A 7 -9.87 13.24 -10.69
N TYR A 8 -9.12 12.61 -9.80
CA TYR A 8 -8.29 11.43 -10.09
C TYR A 8 -8.73 10.23 -9.26
N THR A 9 -8.53 9.02 -9.79
CA THR A 9 -8.89 7.77 -9.12
C THR A 9 -7.83 7.31 -8.13
N PHE A 10 -8.27 6.67 -7.05
CA PHE A 10 -7.37 6.14 -6.02
C PHE A 10 -6.62 4.88 -6.48
N GLU A 11 -7.04 4.31 -7.61
CA GLU A 11 -6.43 3.12 -8.22
C GLU A 11 -4.94 3.26 -8.49
N HIS A 12 -4.43 4.46 -8.80
CA HIS A 12 -3.01 4.66 -9.06
C HIS A 12 -2.15 4.36 -7.82
N VAL A 13 -2.65 4.69 -6.63
CA VAL A 13 -1.96 4.39 -5.36
C VAL A 13 -2.00 2.89 -5.09
N LEU A 14 -3.14 2.25 -5.37
CA LEU A 14 -3.29 0.80 -5.18
C LEU A 14 -2.37 0.02 -6.12
N GLU A 15 -2.27 0.43 -7.39
CA GLU A 15 -1.39 -0.23 -8.35
C GLU A 15 0.08 -0.05 -8.00
N LEU A 16 0.48 1.13 -7.52
CA LEU A 16 1.84 1.36 -7.02
C LEU A 16 2.17 0.41 -5.85
N LEU A 17 1.27 0.31 -4.86
CA LEU A 17 1.46 -0.58 -3.72
C LEU A 17 1.48 -2.05 -4.14
N ARG A 18 0.65 -2.43 -5.11
CA ARG A 18 0.64 -3.78 -5.69
C ARG A 18 1.98 -4.07 -6.36
N GLN A 19 2.49 -3.20 -7.22
CA GLN A 19 3.80 -3.37 -7.86
C GLN A 19 4.92 -3.46 -6.82
N ALA A 20 4.93 -2.55 -5.86
CA ALA A 20 5.90 -2.55 -4.78
C ALA A 20 5.87 -3.83 -3.93
N SER A 21 4.74 -4.55 -3.89
CA SER A 21 4.61 -5.80 -3.13
C SER A 21 5.40 -6.97 -3.72
N PHE A 22 5.69 -6.99 -5.02
CA PHE A 22 6.41 -8.10 -5.68
C PHE A 22 7.67 -7.68 -6.44
N ASP A 23 7.88 -6.39 -6.69
CA ASP A 23 9.08 -5.90 -7.38
C ASP A 23 10.35 -6.25 -6.58
N PRO A 24 11.30 -7.03 -7.13
CA PRO A 24 12.50 -7.46 -6.41
C PRO A 24 13.42 -6.30 -5.98
N SER A 25 13.30 -5.12 -6.59
CA SER A 25 14.06 -3.93 -6.20
C SER A 25 13.56 -3.27 -4.91
N VAL A 26 12.34 -3.59 -4.47
CA VAL A 26 11.73 -3.01 -3.26
C VAL A 26 12.11 -3.81 -2.03
N LEU A 27 12.86 -3.18 -1.11
CA LEU A 27 13.34 -3.80 0.13
C LEU A 27 12.35 -3.65 1.31
N ALA A 28 11.63 -2.53 1.35
CA ALA A 28 10.77 -2.18 2.47
C ALA A 28 9.59 -1.30 2.05
N ILE A 29 8.47 -1.41 2.78
CA ILE A 29 7.29 -0.57 2.61
C ILE A 29 6.87 -0.04 3.99
N LYS A 30 6.70 1.27 4.10
CA LYS A 30 6.20 1.92 5.33
C LYS A 30 4.98 2.77 4.99
N ILE A 31 3.88 2.56 5.70
CA ILE A 31 2.63 3.28 5.48
C ILE A 31 1.97 3.66 6.81
N ASN A 32 1.28 4.80 6.82
CA ASN A 32 0.42 5.22 7.92
C ASN A 32 -1.04 5.19 7.43
N ILE A 33 -1.90 4.49 8.16
CA ILE A 33 -3.31 4.31 7.85
C ILE A 33 -4.14 4.85 9.00
N TYR A 34 -4.92 5.89 8.75
CA TYR A 34 -5.80 6.46 9.78
C TYR A 34 -7.09 5.65 9.98
N ARG A 35 -7.61 5.01 8.93
CA ARG A 35 -8.79 4.14 9.04
C ARG A 35 -8.71 3.02 8.02
N VAL A 36 -8.77 1.78 8.51
CA VAL A 36 -8.77 0.57 7.68
C VAL A 36 -10.21 0.21 7.35
N ALA A 37 -10.53 0.10 6.05
CA ALA A 37 -11.79 -0.50 5.61
C ALA A 37 -11.75 -2.02 5.85
N LYS A 38 -12.89 -2.65 6.20
CA LYS A 38 -12.96 -4.10 6.49
C LYS A 38 -12.35 -4.99 5.37
N ASN A 39 -12.39 -4.54 4.11
CA ASN A 39 -11.75 -5.20 2.96
C ASN A 39 -10.78 -4.23 2.25
N SER A 40 -9.72 -3.84 2.95
CA SER A 40 -8.76 -2.87 2.41
C SER A 40 -7.77 -3.54 1.46
N ARG A 41 -7.89 -3.24 0.15
CA ARG A 41 -6.92 -3.64 -0.89
C ARG A 41 -5.47 -3.21 -0.56
N ILE A 42 -5.31 -2.15 0.24
CA ILE A 42 -3.99 -1.71 0.74
C ILE A 42 -3.43 -2.76 1.71
N MET A 43 -4.24 -3.26 2.63
CA MET A 43 -3.79 -4.27 3.61
C MET A 43 -3.42 -5.57 2.92
N ASP A 44 -4.20 -6.00 1.93
CA ASP A 44 -3.88 -7.19 1.14
C ASP A 44 -2.52 -7.04 0.44
N ALA A 45 -2.27 -5.88 -0.20
CA ALA A 45 -0.97 -5.60 -0.82
C ALA A 45 0.19 -5.60 0.19
N MET A 46 -0.03 -5.09 1.41
CA MET A 46 0.98 -5.12 2.47
C MET A 46 1.27 -6.55 2.95
N ILE A 47 0.23 -7.39 3.05
CA ILE A 47 0.37 -8.81 3.40
C ILE A 47 1.17 -9.52 2.31
N HIS A 48 0.86 -9.31 1.03
CA HIS A 48 1.62 -9.87 -0.09
C HIS A 48 3.08 -9.42 -0.09
N ALA A 49 3.35 -8.14 0.21
CA ALA A 49 4.71 -7.62 0.33
C ALA A 49 5.50 -8.32 1.43
N ALA A 50 4.88 -8.56 2.59
CA ALA A 50 5.49 -9.28 3.70
C ALA A 50 5.79 -10.75 3.33
N TYR A 51 4.87 -11.44 2.63
CA TYR A 51 5.11 -12.78 2.11
C TYR A 51 6.27 -12.84 1.10
N ASN A 52 6.45 -11.79 0.32
CA ASN A 52 7.58 -11.65 -0.61
C ASN A 52 8.89 -11.22 0.07
N GLY A 53 8.97 -11.30 1.41
CA GLY A 53 10.19 -11.04 2.19
C GLY A 53 10.52 -9.55 2.36
N LYS A 54 9.59 -8.65 2.03
CA LYS A 54 9.82 -7.21 2.18
C LYS A 54 9.58 -6.79 3.62
N LYS A 55 10.38 -5.84 4.11
CA LYS A 55 10.16 -5.26 5.45
C LYS A 55 8.96 -4.32 5.42
N VAL A 56 7.82 -4.77 5.94
CA VAL A 56 6.59 -3.99 5.97
C VAL A 56 6.38 -3.37 7.36
N THR A 57 6.03 -2.08 7.41
CA THR A 57 5.67 -1.39 8.65
C THR A 57 4.38 -0.59 8.42
N VAL A 58 3.33 -0.96 9.14
CA VAL A 58 2.02 -0.28 9.10
C VAL A 58 1.80 0.41 10.43
N ILE A 59 1.59 1.73 10.39
CA ILE A 59 1.18 2.52 11.55
C ILE A 59 -0.32 2.76 11.41
N ILE A 60 -1.11 2.45 12.44
CA ILE A 60 -2.55 2.69 12.44
C ILE A 60 -2.83 3.85 13.38
N GLY A 61 -3.39 4.93 12.84
CA GLY A 61 -3.99 6.00 13.64
C GLY A 61 -5.40 5.58 14.09
N LEU A 62 -5.76 5.88 15.34
CA LEU A 62 -7.13 5.74 15.85
C LEU A 62 -7.91 7.04 15.66
#